data_AF-A0A2E3A4Y7-F1
#
_entry.id   AF-A0A2E3A4Y7-F1
#
_cell.length_a   1.000
_cell.length_b   1.000
_cell.length_c   1.000
_cell.angle_alpha   90.00
_cell.angle_beta   90.00
_cell.angle_gamma   90.00
#
_symmetry.space_group_name_H-M   'P 1'
#
loop_
_entity.id
_entity.type
_entity.pdbx_description
1 polymer ?
#
loop_
_entity_poly.entity_id
_entity_poly.type
_entity_poly.pdbx_seq_one_letter_code
_entity_poly.pdbx_strand_id
1 'polypeptide(L)'
;MNRNRFIVCSLAALGAFVMALVGLPGGNHSDLNLPVVYGETPCYKPVVPMDDLMDAVDENFEAISDQLKIKKYSKAMKAAHYVAEFCNVLQFHTSDEVEGAANMKKWKAVSISIRDDMMKVAMAIKKKDAAGAKKMLKAVEDSCESCHDMRD
;
A
#
# COMPACT_ATOMS: atom_id res chain seq x y z
N MET A 1 37.73 -10.80 41.29
CA MET A 1 37.39 -10.58 39.86
C MET A 1 37.16 -9.10 39.62
N ASN A 2 37.93 -8.50 38.70
CA ASN A 2 38.06 -7.05 38.58
C ASN A 2 36.93 -6.47 37.71
N ARG A 3 36.09 -5.59 38.28
CA ARG A 3 34.84 -5.05 37.69
C ARG A 3 35.05 -4.37 36.34
N ASN A 4 36.26 -3.86 36.10
CA ASN A 4 36.64 -3.22 34.83
C ASN A 4 36.82 -4.21 33.67
N ARG A 5 37.09 -5.50 33.92
CA ARG A 5 37.21 -6.50 32.84
C ARG A 5 35.84 -6.94 32.28
N PHE A 6 34.79 -6.92 33.09
CA PHE A 6 33.43 -7.27 32.65
C PHE A 6 32.84 -6.21 31.71
N ILE A 7 33.00 -4.93 32.04
CA ILE A 7 32.44 -3.82 31.24
C ILE A 7 33.11 -3.74 29.86
N VAL A 8 34.43 -3.97 29.79
CA VAL A 8 35.16 -3.96 28.51
C VAL A 8 34.75 -5.13 27.62
N CYS A 9 34.51 -6.32 28.18
CA CYS A 9 33.99 -7.46 27.40
C CYS A 9 32.55 -7.25 26.91
N SER A 10 31.69 -6.59 27.70
CA SER A 10 30.30 -6.30 27.30
C SER A 10 30.20 -5.25 26.18
N LEU A 11 31.09 -4.25 26.18
CA LEU A 11 31.14 -3.23 25.12
C LEU A 11 31.70 -3.79 23.80
N ALA A 12 32.68 -4.70 23.86
CA ALA A 12 33.22 -5.37 22.68
C ALA A 12 32.18 -6.29 22.00
N ALA A 13 31.34 -6.98 22.79
CA ALA A 13 30.26 -7.81 22.27
C ALA A 13 29.14 -6.97 21.58
N LEU A 14 28.83 -5.78 22.10
CA LEU A 14 27.86 -4.86 21.48
C LEU A 14 28.40 -4.24 20.19
N GLY A 15 29.70 -3.90 20.12
CA GLY A 15 30.32 -3.37 18.90
C GLY A 15 30.35 -4.38 17.75
N ALA A 16 30.59 -5.67 18.06
CA ALA A 16 30.57 -6.74 17.07
C ALA A 16 29.16 -7.04 16.53
N PHE A 17 28.12 -6.88 17.36
CA PHE A 17 26.73 -7.11 16.93
C PHE A 17 26.19 -5.97 16.04
N VAL A 18 26.61 -4.72 16.27
CA VAL A 18 26.23 -3.59 15.41
C VAL A 18 26.94 -3.70 14.05
N MET A 19 28.22 -4.07 14.00
CA MET A 19 28.96 -4.27 12.75
C MET A 19 28.43 -5.42 11.89
N ALA A 20 27.85 -6.47 12.49
CA ALA A 20 27.21 -7.55 11.75
C ALA A 20 25.87 -7.13 11.07
N LEU A 21 25.24 -6.03 11.53
CA LEU A 21 24.01 -5.50 10.93
C LEU A 21 24.28 -4.47 9.82
N VAL A 22 25.46 -3.84 9.79
CA VAL A 22 25.86 -2.92 8.70
C VAL A 22 26.49 -3.64 7.51
N GLY A 23 26.95 -4.89 7.71
CA GLY A 23 27.50 -5.75 6.65
C GLY A 23 26.48 -6.64 5.95
N LEU A 24 25.20 -6.61 6.35
CA LEU A 24 24.13 -7.17 5.53
C LEU A 24 23.93 -6.22 4.33
N PRO A 25 23.96 -6.71 3.09
CA PRO A 25 23.60 -5.89 1.93
C PRO A 25 22.18 -5.37 2.15
N GLY A 26 22.11 -4.11 2.58
CA GLY A 26 20.88 -3.37 2.65
C GLY A 26 20.33 -3.22 1.24
N GLY A 27 19.06 -3.58 1.09
CA GLY A 27 18.29 -3.23 -0.09
C GLY A 27 18.33 -4.26 -1.21
N ASN A 28 17.97 -5.52 -0.91
CA ASN A 28 17.07 -6.16 -1.88
C ASN A 28 15.79 -5.34 -1.83
N HIS A 29 15.68 -4.37 -2.74
CA HIS A 29 14.40 -4.10 -3.38
C HIS A 29 13.84 -5.48 -3.68
N SER A 30 12.81 -5.89 -2.94
CA SER A 30 11.94 -6.94 -3.44
C SER A 30 11.27 -6.29 -4.64
N ASP A 31 11.98 -6.26 -5.77
CA ASP A 31 11.35 -6.40 -7.05
C ASP A 31 10.55 -7.69 -6.90
N LEU A 32 9.29 -7.52 -6.53
CA LEU A 32 8.28 -8.50 -6.82
C LEU A 32 8.42 -8.69 -8.33
N ASN A 33 9.21 -9.69 -8.73
CA ASN A 33 9.19 -10.29 -10.04
C ASN A 33 7.81 -10.97 -10.14
N LEU A 34 6.78 -10.13 -10.24
CA LEU A 34 5.46 -10.54 -10.65
C LEU A 34 5.66 -11.15 -12.03
N PRO A 35 5.16 -12.38 -12.26
CA PRO A 35 5.34 -13.03 -13.54
C PRO A 35 4.87 -12.09 -14.67
N VAL A 36 5.63 -12.07 -15.77
CA VAL A 36 5.46 -11.22 -16.97
C VAL A 36 4.04 -11.23 -17.58
N VAL A 37 3.15 -12.06 -17.04
CA VAL A 37 1.72 -12.14 -17.37
C VAL A 37 0.94 -10.86 -17.02
N TYR A 38 1.47 -9.94 -16.21
CA TYR A 38 0.82 -8.63 -15.97
C TYR A 38 0.95 -7.62 -17.14
N GLY A 39 1.62 -8.01 -18.24
CA GLY A 39 1.83 -7.20 -19.43
C GLY A 39 0.92 -7.53 -20.63
N GLU A 40 0.19 -8.64 -20.60
CA GLU A 40 -0.72 -9.04 -21.68
C GLU A 40 -2.13 -9.24 -21.12
N THR A 41 -3.13 -8.95 -21.95
CA THR A 41 -4.59 -8.99 -21.71
C THR A 41 -4.98 -9.83 -20.50
N PRO A 42 -5.74 -9.28 -19.54
CA PRO A 42 -6.04 -9.99 -18.31
C PRO A 42 -6.65 -11.36 -18.64
N CYS A 43 -6.12 -12.42 -18.01
CA CYS A 43 -6.59 -13.79 -18.21
C CYS A 43 -8.09 -13.96 -17.90
N TYR A 44 -8.67 -12.96 -17.21
CA TYR A 44 -10.06 -12.90 -16.78
C TYR A 44 -10.57 -11.46 -16.88
N LYS A 45 -11.77 -11.27 -17.44
CA LYS A 45 -12.46 -9.99 -17.41
C LYS A 45 -13.07 -9.76 -16.02
N PRO A 46 -12.96 -8.56 -15.43
CA PRO A 46 -13.71 -8.24 -14.24
C PRO A 46 -15.22 -8.41 -14.47
N VAL A 47 -15.90 -9.07 -13.52
CA VAL A 47 -17.34 -9.39 -13.62
C VAL A 47 -18.24 -8.40 -12.88
N VAL A 48 -17.70 -7.77 -11.83
CA VAL A 48 -18.43 -6.78 -11.04
C VAL A 48 -18.49 -5.47 -11.82
N PRO A 49 -19.65 -4.79 -11.89
CA PRO A 49 -19.74 -3.45 -12.47
C PRO A 49 -18.71 -2.49 -11.86
N MET A 50 -18.26 -1.52 -12.67
CA MET A 50 -17.27 -0.54 -12.21
C MET A 50 -17.81 0.31 -11.05
N ASP A 51 -19.06 0.78 -11.18
CA ASP A 51 -19.70 1.63 -10.18
C ASP A 51 -19.80 0.93 -8.82
N ASP A 52 -20.25 -0.32 -8.79
CA ASP A 52 -20.31 -1.13 -7.56
C ASP A 52 -18.93 -1.30 -6.89
N LEU A 53 -17.85 -1.38 -7.68
CA LEU A 53 -16.49 -1.45 -7.15
C LEU A 53 -16.01 -0.11 -6.62
N MET A 54 -16.37 1.00 -7.25
CA MET A 54 -16.03 2.35 -6.80
C MET A 54 -16.77 2.69 -5.51
N ASP A 55 -18.06 2.36 -5.40
CA ASP A 55 -18.83 2.48 -4.16
C ASP A 55 -18.16 1.69 -3.02
N ALA A 56 -17.74 0.44 -3.31
CA ALA A 56 -17.03 -0.38 -2.33
C ALA A 56 -15.65 0.19 -1.95
N VAL A 57 -14.95 0.85 -2.87
CA VAL A 57 -13.71 1.59 -2.58
C VAL A 57 -13.98 2.73 -1.62
N ASP A 58 -14.99 3.57 -1.89
CA ASP A 58 -15.33 4.73 -1.07
C ASP A 58 -15.75 4.32 0.35
N GLU A 59 -16.66 3.35 0.47
CA GLU A 59 -17.11 2.81 1.76
C GLU A 59 -15.93 2.30 2.61
N ASN A 60 -14.99 1.58 1.99
CA ASN A 60 -13.84 1.04 2.71
C ASN A 60 -12.81 2.12 3.01
N PHE A 61 -12.59 3.09 2.12
CA PHE A 61 -11.68 4.20 2.34
C PHE A 61 -12.10 5.04 3.55
N GLU A 62 -13.38 5.41 3.62
CA GLU A 62 -13.96 6.13 4.77
C GLU A 62 -13.84 5.30 6.05
N ALA A 63 -14.15 4.00 5.97
CA ALA A 63 -14.06 3.09 7.11
C ALA A 63 -12.65 3.03 7.72
N ILE A 64 -11.57 3.21 6.95
CA ILE A 64 -10.20 3.24 7.52
C ILE A 64 -10.09 4.34 8.57
N SER A 65 -10.50 5.57 8.22
CA SER A 65 -10.41 6.73 9.11
C SER A 65 -11.28 6.54 10.36
N ASP A 66 -12.51 6.06 10.19
CA ASP A 66 -13.44 5.84 11.28
C ASP A 66 -12.97 4.75 12.25
N GLN A 67 -12.49 3.63 11.73
CA GLN A 67 -11.94 2.55 12.56
C GLN A 67 -10.64 3.00 13.28
N LEU A 68 -9.83 3.88 12.67
CA LEU A 68 -8.67 4.48 13.33
C LEU A 68 -9.07 5.41 14.49
N LYS A 69 -10.13 6.22 14.36
CA LYS A 69 -10.64 7.11 15.43
C LYS A 69 -10.99 6.30 16.70
N ILE A 70 -11.60 5.13 16.53
CA ILE A 70 -11.96 4.24 17.64
C ILE A 70 -10.91 3.15 17.94
N LYS A 71 -9.68 3.30 17.41
CA LYS A 71 -8.53 2.41 17.63
C LYS A 71 -8.78 0.93 17.29
N LYS A 72 -9.69 0.63 16.37
CA LYS A 72 -9.95 -0.72 15.85
C LYS A 72 -8.99 -1.05 14.70
N TYR A 73 -7.69 -1.10 15.00
CA TYR A 73 -6.61 -1.26 14.01
C TYR A 73 -6.79 -2.47 13.07
N SER A 74 -7.28 -3.61 13.56
CA SER A 74 -7.52 -4.79 12.71
C SER A 74 -8.62 -4.54 11.66
N LYS A 75 -9.67 -3.79 12.02
CA LYS A 75 -10.74 -3.42 11.07
C LYS A 75 -10.25 -2.37 10.07
N ALA A 76 -9.50 -1.37 10.53
CA ALA A 76 -8.90 -0.37 9.66
C ALA A 76 -7.92 -0.99 8.64
N MET A 77 -7.08 -1.93 9.08
CA MET A 77 -6.14 -2.66 8.21
C MET A 77 -6.89 -3.52 7.19
N LYS A 78 -7.98 -4.18 7.61
CA LYS A 78 -8.82 -4.97 6.72
C LYS A 78 -9.45 -4.10 5.63
N ALA A 79 -9.98 -2.93 5.99
CA ALA A 79 -10.54 -1.98 5.03
C ALA A 79 -9.48 -1.49 4.01
N ALA A 80 -8.27 -1.16 4.47
CA ALA A 80 -7.16 -0.79 3.59
C ALA A 80 -6.79 -1.91 2.60
N HIS A 81 -6.76 -3.18 3.04
CA HIS A 81 -6.55 -4.30 2.12
C HIS A 81 -7.69 -4.47 1.11
N TYR A 82 -8.94 -4.20 1.49
CA TYR A 82 -10.06 -4.27 0.55
C TYR A 82 -9.99 -3.18 -0.51
N VAL A 83 -9.66 -1.94 -0.15
CA VAL A 83 -9.40 -0.89 -1.15
C VAL A 83 -8.28 -1.33 -2.11
N ALA A 84 -7.19 -1.88 -1.58
CA ALA A 84 -6.09 -2.38 -2.43
C ALA A 84 -6.56 -3.48 -3.39
N GLU A 85 -7.36 -4.44 -2.94
CA GLU A 85 -7.87 -5.52 -3.77
C GLU A 85 -8.83 -5.00 -4.85
N PHE A 86 -9.72 -4.07 -4.50
CA PHE A 86 -10.62 -3.46 -5.47
C PHE A 86 -9.82 -2.68 -6.53
N CYS A 87 -8.81 -1.90 -6.16
CA CYS A 87 -7.93 -1.24 -7.11
C CYS A 87 -7.12 -2.22 -7.97
N ASN A 88 -6.77 -3.39 -7.44
CA ASN A 88 -6.14 -4.47 -8.20
C ASN A 88 -7.06 -5.05 -9.28
N VAL A 89 -8.38 -5.02 -9.08
CA VAL A 89 -9.38 -5.39 -10.10
C VAL A 89 -9.66 -4.22 -11.05
N LEU A 90 -9.89 -3.01 -10.50
CA LEU A 90 -10.25 -1.80 -11.25
C LEU A 90 -9.25 -1.46 -12.35
N GLN A 91 -7.97 -1.75 -12.17
CA GLN A 91 -6.94 -1.51 -13.20
C GLN A 91 -7.23 -2.20 -14.56
N PHE A 92 -8.15 -3.18 -14.58
CA PHE A 92 -8.57 -3.93 -15.77
C PHE A 92 -9.98 -3.55 -16.26
N HIS A 93 -10.69 -2.67 -15.56
CA HIS A 93 -11.99 -2.17 -16.00
C HIS A 93 -11.85 -1.17 -17.13
N THR A 94 -12.86 -1.20 -18.00
CA THR A 94 -13.08 -0.25 -19.10
C THR A 94 -14.51 0.27 -18.95
N SER A 95 -14.72 1.57 -18.96
CA SER A 95 -16.03 2.20 -19.14
C SER A 95 -15.92 3.29 -20.20
N ASP A 96 -17.07 3.80 -20.66
CA ASP A 96 -17.13 4.92 -21.61
C ASP A 96 -16.41 6.18 -21.06
N GLU A 97 -16.31 6.31 -19.73
CA GLU A 97 -15.62 7.40 -19.03
C GLU A 97 -14.09 7.25 -19.04
N VAL A 98 -13.58 6.05 -19.28
CA VAL A 98 -12.15 5.74 -19.38
C VAL A 98 -11.74 5.44 -20.83
N GLU A 99 -12.61 5.79 -21.79
CA GLU A 99 -12.40 5.45 -23.19
C GLU A 99 -11.18 6.19 -23.79
N GLY A 100 -10.42 5.48 -24.63
CA GLY A 100 -9.19 5.97 -25.25
C GLY A 100 -7.90 5.49 -24.58
N ALA A 101 -6.88 5.19 -25.40
CA ALA A 101 -5.64 4.55 -24.93
C ALA A 101 -4.86 5.37 -23.88
N ALA A 102 -4.94 6.70 -23.94
CA ALA A 102 -4.30 7.59 -22.97
C ALA A 102 -4.99 7.52 -21.59
N ASN A 103 -6.32 7.56 -21.58
CA ASN A 103 -7.14 7.50 -20.36
C ASN A 103 -7.01 6.13 -19.70
N MET A 104 -7.06 5.04 -20.48
CA MET A 104 -6.82 3.69 -20.00
C MET A 104 -5.43 3.51 -19.36
N LYS A 105 -4.39 4.11 -19.93
CA LYS A 105 -3.04 4.07 -19.35
C LYS A 105 -2.97 4.83 -18.02
N LYS A 106 -3.58 6.02 -17.95
CA LYS A 106 -3.63 6.83 -16.72
C LYS A 106 -4.44 6.13 -15.64
N TRP A 107 -5.62 5.60 -15.98
CA TRP A 107 -6.48 4.81 -15.10
C TRP A 107 -5.75 3.61 -14.49
N LYS A 108 -5.11 2.79 -15.32
CA LYS A 108 -4.33 1.64 -14.86
C LYS A 108 -3.21 2.09 -13.91
N ALA A 109 -2.50 3.17 -14.26
CA ALA A 109 -1.41 3.69 -13.43
C ALA A 109 -1.91 4.18 -12.05
N VAL A 110 -3.02 4.93 -12.02
CA VAL A 110 -3.63 5.41 -10.76
C VAL A 110 -4.12 4.25 -9.92
N SER A 111 -4.83 3.28 -10.52
CA SER A 111 -5.31 2.08 -9.82
C SER A 111 -4.16 1.30 -9.17
N ILE A 112 -3.06 1.10 -9.89
CA ILE A 112 -1.85 0.45 -9.35
C ILE A 112 -1.24 1.28 -8.20
N SER A 113 -1.16 2.59 -8.35
CA SER A 113 -0.60 3.47 -7.31
C SER A 113 -1.42 3.40 -6.03
N ILE A 114 -2.75 3.53 -6.13
CA ILE A 114 -3.65 3.46 -4.97
C ILE A 114 -3.55 2.10 -4.29
N ARG A 115 -3.52 0.99 -5.05
CA ARG A 115 -3.30 -0.35 -4.51
C ARG A 115 -2.03 -0.42 -3.67
N ASP A 116 -0.90 0.02 -4.24
CA ASP A 116 0.40 -0.10 -3.59
C ASP A 116 0.50 0.83 -2.36
N ASP A 117 -0.08 2.02 -2.41
CA ASP A 117 -0.13 2.94 -1.28
C ASP A 117 -1.06 2.45 -0.17
N MET A 118 -2.17 1.80 -0.50
CA MET A 118 -3.04 1.18 0.49
C MET A 118 -2.36 0.02 1.23
N MET A 119 -1.47 -0.72 0.56
CA MET A 119 -0.62 -1.70 1.24
C MET A 119 0.35 -1.04 2.23
N LYS A 120 0.89 0.14 1.91
CA LYS A 120 1.72 0.93 2.85
C LYS A 120 0.89 1.44 4.03
N VAL A 121 -0.32 1.93 3.79
CA VAL A 121 -1.30 2.33 4.82
C VAL A 121 -1.57 1.15 5.76
N ALA A 122 -1.92 -0.02 5.22
CA ALA A 122 -2.17 -1.22 6.01
C ALA A 122 -0.97 -1.61 6.89
N MET A 123 0.25 -1.48 6.37
CA MET A 123 1.48 -1.73 7.13
C MET A 123 1.72 -0.70 8.25
N ALA A 124 1.41 0.58 8.03
CA ALA A 124 1.46 1.60 9.09
C ALA A 124 0.41 1.30 10.18
N ILE A 125 -0.81 0.94 9.79
CA ILE A 125 -1.88 0.55 10.72
C ILE A 125 -1.49 -0.69 11.53
N LYS A 126 -0.86 -1.69 10.91
CA LYS A 126 -0.34 -2.90 11.58
C LYS A 126 0.68 -2.55 12.66
N LYS A 127 1.52 -1.55 12.42
CA LYS A 127 2.49 -1.00 13.38
C LYS A 127 1.84 -0.05 14.42
N LYS A 128 0.51 0.12 14.37
CA LYS A 128 -0.28 1.07 15.18
C LYS A 128 0.14 2.54 14.99
N ASP A 129 0.77 2.86 13.87
CA ASP A 129 1.14 4.22 13.50
C ASP A 129 -0.04 4.94 12.85
N ALA A 130 -0.98 5.41 13.68
CA ALA A 130 -2.18 6.09 13.22
C ALA A 130 -1.88 7.45 12.54
N ALA A 131 -0.83 8.15 12.96
CA ALA A 131 -0.45 9.43 12.38
C ALA A 131 0.17 9.23 10.99
N GLY A 132 1.09 8.26 10.86
CA GLY A 132 1.66 7.87 9.58
C GLY A 132 0.60 7.35 8.61
N ALA A 133 -0.32 6.50 9.07
CA ALA A 133 -1.44 6.02 8.26
C ALA A 133 -2.32 7.17 7.75
N LYS A 134 -2.68 8.14 8.60
CA LYS A 134 -3.47 9.32 8.17
C LYS A 134 -2.74 10.19 7.15
N LYS A 135 -1.43 10.39 7.32
CA LYS A 135 -0.63 11.14 6.35
C LYS A 135 -0.61 10.44 4.99
N MET A 136 -0.48 9.11 4.98
CA MET A 136 -0.51 8.32 3.75
C MET A 136 -1.89 8.31 3.10
N LEU A 137 -2.97 8.22 3.89
CA LEU A 137 -4.35 8.31 3.38
C LEU A 137 -4.59 9.61 2.62
N LYS A 138 -4.07 10.74 3.11
CA LYS A 138 -4.19 12.00 2.39
C LYS A 138 -3.53 11.96 1.00
N ALA A 139 -2.36 11.34 0.87
CA ALA A 139 -1.72 11.21 -0.44
C ALA A 139 -2.53 10.30 -1.41
N VAL A 140 -3.27 9.34 -0.86
CA VAL A 140 -4.19 8.52 -1.65
C VAL A 140 -5.42 9.31 -2.06
N GLU A 141 -6.00 10.12 -1.17
CA GLU A 141 -7.10 11.05 -1.49
C GLU A 141 -6.74 11.97 -2.65
N ASP A 142 -5.56 12.61 -2.59
CA ASP A 142 -5.06 13.47 -3.67
C ASP A 142 -4.89 12.68 -5.00
N SER A 143 -4.59 11.36 -4.93
CA SER A 143 -4.52 10.47 -6.11
C SER A 143 -5.91 10.12 -6.67
N CYS A 144 -6.91 9.92 -5.79
CA CYS A 144 -8.30 9.71 -6.18
C CYS A 144 -8.86 10.94 -6.91
N GLU A 145 -8.59 12.16 -6.41
CA GLU A 145 -8.99 13.42 -7.06
C GLU A 145 -8.44 13.53 -8.49
N SER A 146 -7.15 13.20 -8.68
CA SER A 146 -6.52 13.23 -10.02
C SER A 146 -7.14 12.25 -11.03
N CYS A 147 -7.88 11.26 -10.53
CA CYS A 147 -8.64 10.31 -11.31
C CYS A 147 -10.00 10.89 -11.72
N HIS A 148 -10.68 11.58 -10.79
CA HIS A 148 -11.97 12.22 -11.04
C HIS A 148 -11.87 13.39 -12.03
N ASP A 149 -10.74 14.10 -12.06
CA ASP A 149 -10.43 15.13 -13.07
C ASP A 149 -10.35 14.59 -14.52
N MET A 150 -10.40 13.27 -14.73
CA MET A 150 -10.49 12.68 -16.08
C MET A 150 -11.93 12.62 -16.62
N ARG A 151 -12.95 12.85 -15.77
CA ARG A 151 -14.37 12.79 -16.14
C ARG A 151 -14.92 14.13 -16.67
N ASP A 152 -14.15 15.21 -16.54
CA ASP A 152 -14.46 16.57 -17.01
C ASP A 152 -13.66 16.93 -18.29
#